data_AF-A0A6A5BRC4-F1
#
_entry.id   AF-A0A6A5BRC4-F1
#
_cell.length_a   1.000
_cell.length_b   1.000
_cell.length_c   1.000
_cell.angle_alpha   90.00
_cell.angle_beta   90.00
_cell.angle_gamma   90.00
#
_symmetry.space_group_name_H-M   'P 1'
#
loop_
_entity.id
_entity.type
_entity.pdbx_description
1 polymer ?
#
loop_
_entity_poly.entity_id
_entity_poly.type
_entity_poly.pdbx_seq_one_letter_code
_entity_poly.pdbx_strand_id
1 'polypeptide(L)'
;MSERRDPPDHRTTFIITTTTTTPCPILTFKLENALKLHSTNLIHPSQGIDLSVSPTAKYASFPYHDYTPYAQFISKEELLKELKIDSCCNKTDQTSSLINESCDVSSSSNGVCIVTRNIILSNSHAGTHADQPKHFEKSPIIEKFHTIQYNGDCIIVMLEHLLNDSLTISKELIENVFQHIQIPKEEIFRIILKTRKHHPTNDVEWTNDFCHLSKEASHFLANEFPNLLLIGIDTPSIDHPNKAPIIEHSHGEFWKQRIAILENLNLSRVEMRNVSPLPPLHNNNTNLSLKSSTSSDLVSSPLFKRGYLQTIFNPLQMGEDAIGCFVLFYPY
;
A
#
# COMPACT_ATOMS: atom_id res chain seq x y z
N MET A 1 -6.82 -44.52 31.65
CA MET A 1 -5.78 -43.58 31.19
C MET A 1 -6.07 -43.29 29.72
N SER A 2 -6.74 -42.18 29.41
CA SER A 2 -6.93 -41.74 28.02
C SER A 2 -5.82 -40.76 27.68
N GLU A 3 -4.94 -41.14 26.77
CA GLU A 3 -3.87 -40.29 26.26
C GLU A 3 -4.50 -39.06 25.57
N ARG A 4 -4.26 -37.88 26.14
CA ARG A 4 -4.47 -36.61 25.45
C ARG A 4 -3.43 -36.55 24.34
N ARG A 5 -3.87 -36.58 23.10
CA ARG A 5 -3.04 -36.20 21.95
C ARG A 5 -2.99 -34.68 21.91
N ASP A 6 -1.80 -34.13 21.94
CA ASP A 6 -1.57 -32.72 21.70
C ASP A 6 -2.05 -32.33 20.29
N PRO A 7 -2.53 -31.09 20.10
CA PRO A 7 -2.94 -30.62 18.77
C PRO A 7 -1.72 -30.59 17.84
N PRO A 8 -1.90 -30.85 16.53
CA PRO A 8 -0.81 -30.79 15.58
C PRO A 8 -0.24 -29.36 15.50
N ASP A 9 1.09 -29.26 15.56
CA ASP A 9 1.85 -28.03 15.33
C ASP A 9 1.56 -27.51 13.91
N HIS A 10 0.73 -26.49 13.80
CA HIS A 10 0.37 -25.83 12.54
C HIS A 10 1.52 -24.93 12.05
N ARG A 11 2.68 -25.52 11.77
CA ARG A 11 3.70 -24.83 10.96
C ARG A 11 3.25 -24.86 9.51
N THR A 12 2.58 -23.78 9.10
CA THR A 12 2.30 -23.50 7.69
C THR A 12 3.61 -23.51 6.92
N THR A 13 3.88 -24.60 6.20
CA THR A 13 5.07 -24.73 5.37
C THR A 13 4.79 -23.96 4.09
N PHE A 14 5.32 -22.74 3.99
CA PHE A 14 5.22 -21.95 2.76
C PHE A 14 6.12 -22.58 1.69
N ILE A 15 5.49 -23.27 0.73
CA ILE A 15 6.19 -23.79 -0.44
C ILE A 15 6.46 -22.62 -1.38
N ILE A 16 7.71 -22.20 -1.47
CA ILE A 16 8.19 -21.28 -2.50
C ILE A 16 8.12 -22.04 -3.83
N THR A 17 7.06 -21.85 -4.60
CA THR A 17 6.97 -22.40 -5.97
C THR A 17 7.89 -21.57 -6.88
N THR A 18 9.11 -22.07 -7.09
CA THR A 18 10.10 -21.44 -7.96
C THR A 18 9.74 -21.66 -9.43
N THR A 19 9.39 -20.59 -10.13
CA THR A 19 9.59 -20.52 -11.58
C THR A 19 11.10 -20.58 -11.87
N THR A 20 11.47 -21.03 -13.07
CA THR A 20 12.81 -21.52 -13.47
C THR A 20 13.94 -20.47 -13.53
N THR A 21 13.81 -19.33 -12.86
CA THR A 21 14.87 -18.32 -12.76
C THR A 21 15.51 -18.38 -11.38
N THR A 22 16.85 -18.41 -11.34
CA THR A 22 17.60 -18.32 -10.08
C THR A 22 17.14 -17.07 -9.33
N PRO A 23 16.62 -17.18 -8.10
CA PRO A 23 16.04 -16.04 -7.40
C PRO A 23 17.13 -15.00 -7.11
N CYS A 24 16.77 -13.71 -7.24
CA CYS A 24 17.70 -12.61 -7.02
C CYS A 24 18.34 -12.72 -5.62
N PRO A 25 19.68 -12.78 -5.49
CA PRO A 25 20.34 -13.00 -4.19
C PRO A 25 19.95 -12.00 -3.11
N ILE A 26 19.75 -10.73 -3.49
CA ILE A 26 19.30 -9.66 -2.58
C ILE A 26 17.92 -10.01 -2.02
N LEU A 27 16.97 -10.40 -2.89
CA LEU A 27 15.62 -10.74 -2.46
C LEU A 27 15.61 -12.00 -1.61
N THR A 28 16.33 -13.05 -2.02
CA THR A 28 16.45 -14.30 -1.26
C THR A 28 16.94 -14.05 0.16
N PHE A 29 18.02 -13.27 0.31
CA PHE A 29 18.57 -12.90 1.62
C PHE A 29 17.54 -12.18 2.51
N LYS A 30 16.85 -11.17 1.96
CA LYS A 30 15.85 -10.42 2.72
C LYS A 30 14.64 -11.29 3.14
N LEU A 31 14.16 -12.15 2.24
CA LEU A 31 13.05 -13.06 2.52
C LEU A 31 13.41 -14.09 3.61
N GLU A 32 14.61 -14.65 3.55
CA GLU A 32 15.10 -15.56 4.59
C GLU A 32 15.19 -14.88 5.96
N ASN A 33 15.69 -13.64 6.02
CA ASN A 33 15.76 -12.89 7.27
C ASN A 33 14.37 -12.56 7.81
N ALA A 34 13.44 -12.16 6.94
CA ALA A 34 12.06 -11.90 7.33
C ALA A 34 11.40 -13.15 7.91
N LEU A 35 11.64 -14.33 7.32
CA LEU A 35 11.11 -15.60 7.83
C LEU A 35 11.75 -16.03 9.16
N LYS A 36 13.05 -15.75 9.36
CA LYS A 36 13.76 -16.06 10.62
C LYS A 36 13.32 -15.18 11.79
N LEU A 37 13.09 -13.90 11.52
CA LEU A 37 12.76 -12.89 12.52
C LEU A 37 11.26 -12.64 12.65
N HIS A 38 10.44 -13.37 11.90
CA HIS A 38 9.00 -13.20 11.91
C HIS A 38 8.44 -13.46 13.31
N SER A 39 7.86 -12.44 13.92
CA SER A 39 7.14 -12.62 15.17
C SER A 39 5.83 -13.37 14.89
N THR A 40 5.59 -14.50 15.56
CA THR A 40 4.29 -15.21 15.51
C THR A 40 3.28 -14.50 16.40
N ASN A 41 3.17 -13.18 16.29
CA ASN A 41 2.20 -12.43 17.05
C ASN A 41 0.80 -12.88 16.61
N LEU A 42 0.02 -13.35 17.58
CA LEU A 42 -1.36 -13.75 17.32
C LEU A 42 -2.15 -12.49 16.95
N ILE A 43 -2.47 -12.38 15.67
CA ILE A 43 -3.31 -11.30 15.15
C ILE A 43 -4.75 -11.59 15.56
N HIS A 44 -5.38 -10.66 16.29
CA HIS A 44 -6.81 -10.73 16.53
C HIS A 44 -7.54 -10.12 15.33
N PRO A 45 -8.32 -10.89 14.54
CA PRO A 45 -8.88 -10.40 13.27
C PRO A 45 -9.74 -9.14 13.41
N SER A 46 -10.44 -8.97 14.54
CA SER A 46 -11.29 -7.81 14.81
C SER A 46 -10.52 -6.51 15.13
N GLN A 47 -9.19 -6.56 15.24
CA GLN A 47 -8.36 -5.40 15.54
C GLN A 47 -7.73 -4.77 14.29
N GLY A 48 -7.98 -5.35 13.10
CA GLY A 48 -7.48 -4.84 11.84
C GLY A 48 -8.01 -3.45 11.54
N ILE A 49 -7.10 -2.51 11.27
CA ILE A 49 -7.39 -1.20 10.72
C ILE A 49 -7.31 -1.34 9.21
N ASP A 50 -8.44 -1.16 8.54
CA ASP A 50 -8.50 -1.11 7.08
C ASP A 50 -7.80 0.16 6.57
N LEU A 51 -6.76 -0.04 5.76
CA LEU A 51 -5.95 0.99 5.13
C LEU A 51 -6.27 1.11 3.64
N SER A 52 -7.29 0.44 3.13
CA SER A 52 -7.61 0.47 1.71
C SER A 52 -8.37 1.72 1.28
N VAL A 53 -8.10 2.10 0.05
CA VAL A 53 -8.80 3.12 -0.72
C VAL A 53 -9.50 2.42 -1.88
N SER A 54 -10.78 2.75 -2.05
CA SER A 54 -11.60 2.23 -3.15
C SER A 54 -10.96 2.58 -4.49
N PRO A 55 -10.94 1.65 -5.46
CA PRO A 55 -10.51 1.97 -6.81
C PRO A 55 -11.49 2.95 -7.51
N THR A 56 -12.67 3.19 -6.94
CA THR A 56 -13.63 4.21 -7.42
C THR A 56 -13.32 5.62 -6.91
N ALA A 57 -12.31 5.80 -6.05
CA ALA A 57 -11.97 7.09 -5.48
C ALA A 57 -11.17 7.93 -6.50
N LYS A 58 -11.69 9.11 -6.84
CA LYS A 58 -11.16 9.93 -7.93
C LYS A 58 -9.77 10.49 -7.68
N TYR A 59 -9.44 10.80 -6.42
CA TYR A 59 -8.10 11.28 -6.03
C TYR A 59 -7.02 10.19 -6.04
N ALA A 60 -7.42 8.92 -6.08
CA ALA A 60 -6.55 7.77 -5.86
C ALA A 60 -6.21 7.04 -7.16
N SER A 61 -6.23 7.76 -8.28
CA SER A 61 -6.05 7.19 -9.60
C SER A 61 -5.45 8.25 -10.53
N PHE A 62 -4.34 7.92 -11.18
CA PHE A 62 -3.58 8.88 -11.99
C PHE A 62 -4.44 9.43 -13.15
N PRO A 63 -4.41 10.75 -13.45
CA PRO A 63 -5.35 11.40 -14.35
C PRO A 63 -4.83 11.29 -15.78
N TYR A 64 -4.72 10.08 -16.29
CA TYR A 64 -4.80 9.96 -17.74
C TYR A 64 -6.27 10.11 -18.07
N HIS A 65 -6.73 11.33 -18.32
CA HIS A 65 -8.12 11.58 -18.70
C HIS A 65 -8.57 10.74 -19.91
N ASP A 66 -7.60 10.26 -20.70
CA ASP A 66 -7.78 9.39 -21.86
C ASP A 66 -7.77 7.88 -21.53
N TYR A 67 -7.40 7.46 -20.31
CA TYR A 67 -7.38 6.08 -19.83
C TYR A 67 -8.14 6.02 -18.51
N THR A 68 -9.34 5.44 -18.51
CA THR A 68 -10.32 5.45 -17.40
C THR A 68 -9.73 5.82 -16.03
N PRO A 69 -10.03 7.01 -15.50
CA PRO A 69 -9.28 7.57 -14.39
C PRO A 69 -9.64 6.95 -13.05
N TYR A 70 -10.52 5.94 -12.96
CA TYR A 70 -10.85 5.17 -11.75
C TYR A 70 -11.72 3.95 -12.13
N ALA A 71 -11.91 3.01 -11.22
CA ALA A 71 -12.83 1.90 -11.42
C ALA A 71 -14.28 2.40 -11.50
N GLN A 72 -14.98 2.02 -12.55
CA GLN A 72 -16.39 2.35 -12.74
C GLN A 72 -17.19 1.15 -13.21
N PHE A 73 -18.42 1.06 -12.69
CA PHE A 73 -19.44 0.22 -13.30
C PHE A 73 -19.96 0.97 -14.52
N ILE A 74 -19.80 0.35 -15.68
CA ILE A 74 -20.30 0.90 -16.93
C ILE A 74 -21.53 0.14 -17.37
N SER A 75 -22.53 0.88 -17.84
CA SER A 75 -23.65 0.32 -18.58
C SER A 75 -23.17 -0.32 -19.88
N LYS A 76 -24.03 -1.12 -20.50
CA LYS A 76 -23.78 -1.69 -21.82
C LYS A 76 -23.51 -0.58 -22.84
N GLU A 77 -24.31 0.47 -22.82
CA GLU A 77 -24.24 1.59 -23.76
C GLU A 77 -22.91 2.34 -23.62
N GLU A 78 -22.47 2.58 -22.38
CA GLU A 78 -21.18 3.20 -22.09
C GLU A 78 -20.00 2.33 -22.52
N LEU A 79 -20.07 1.01 -22.27
CA LEU A 79 -19.03 0.07 -22.72
C LEU A 79 -18.90 0.05 -24.25
N LEU A 80 -20.03 -0.03 -24.97
CA LEU A 80 -20.01 -0.04 -26.45
C LEU A 80 -19.43 1.27 -27.00
N LYS A 81 -19.76 2.40 -26.38
CA LYS A 81 -19.19 3.72 -26.71
C LYS A 81 -17.69 3.75 -26.48
N GLU A 82 -17.22 3.25 -25.34
CA GLU A 82 -15.79 3.21 -24.99
C GLU A 82 -14.98 2.32 -25.95
N LEU A 83 -15.53 1.16 -26.30
CA LEU A 83 -14.91 0.22 -27.26
C LEU A 83 -15.03 0.68 -28.72
N LYS A 84 -15.68 1.82 -28.98
CA LYS A 84 -15.94 2.35 -30.33
C LYS A 84 -16.63 1.32 -31.24
N ILE A 85 -17.54 0.52 -30.66
CA ILE A 85 -18.32 -0.47 -31.39
C ILE A 85 -19.62 0.20 -31.85
N ASP A 86 -19.79 0.33 -33.17
CA ASP A 86 -21.02 0.90 -33.74
C ASP A 86 -22.23 0.04 -33.41
N SER A 87 -23.24 0.64 -32.77
CA SER A 87 -24.51 0.00 -32.42
C SER A 87 -25.32 -0.50 -33.63
N CYS A 88 -24.92 -0.11 -34.85
CA CYS A 88 -25.52 -0.56 -36.11
C CYS A 88 -25.11 -1.99 -36.53
N CYS A 89 -24.07 -2.58 -35.93
CA CYS A 89 -23.65 -3.96 -36.21
C CYS A 89 -24.48 -5.04 -35.49
N ASN A 90 -25.69 -4.68 -35.01
CA ASN A 90 -26.62 -5.53 -34.26
C ASN A 90 -27.35 -6.57 -35.13
N LYS A 91 -26.62 -7.35 -35.92
CA LYS A 91 -27.12 -8.63 -36.40
C LYS A 91 -26.23 -9.71 -35.80
N THR A 92 -26.79 -10.39 -34.79
CA THR A 92 -26.29 -11.59 -34.10
C THR A 92 -25.22 -11.45 -33.02
N ASP A 93 -25.47 -10.69 -31.95
CA ASP A 93 -24.71 -10.90 -30.70
C ASP A 93 -25.58 -10.88 -29.44
N GLN A 94 -26.16 -12.05 -29.11
CA GLN A 94 -26.89 -12.33 -27.87
C GLN A 94 -26.02 -12.19 -26.61
N THR A 95 -24.70 -12.16 -26.76
CA THR A 95 -23.73 -12.01 -25.66
C THR A 95 -23.75 -10.61 -25.04
N SER A 96 -24.07 -9.58 -25.84
CA SER A 96 -24.07 -8.18 -25.42
C SER A 96 -25.29 -7.75 -24.60
N SER A 97 -26.43 -8.44 -24.70
CA SER A 97 -27.65 -8.08 -23.95
C SER A 97 -27.62 -8.47 -22.48
N LEU A 98 -26.66 -9.31 -22.06
CA LEU A 98 -26.62 -9.93 -20.74
C LEU A 98 -25.76 -9.16 -19.72
N ILE A 99 -25.26 -7.97 -20.06
CA ILE A 99 -24.37 -7.18 -19.21
C ILE A 99 -25.18 -6.52 -18.08
N ASN A 100 -24.74 -6.70 -16.84
CA ASN A 100 -25.40 -6.25 -15.61
C ASN A 100 -26.81 -6.83 -15.39
N GLU A 101 -27.19 -7.85 -16.16
CA GLU A 101 -28.41 -8.62 -15.92
C GLU A 101 -28.19 -9.64 -14.80
N SER A 102 -29.23 -9.81 -13.98
CA SER A 102 -29.27 -10.81 -12.92
C SER A 102 -30.19 -11.94 -13.34
N CYS A 103 -29.74 -13.19 -13.23
CA CYS A 103 -30.55 -14.37 -13.51
C CYS A 103 -30.71 -15.22 -12.24
N ASP A 104 -31.92 -15.72 -12.01
CA ASP A 104 -32.15 -16.77 -11.01
C ASP A 104 -31.76 -18.11 -11.61
N VAL A 105 -30.67 -18.70 -11.09
CA VAL A 105 -30.20 -20.03 -11.47
C VAL A 105 -30.69 -21.10 -10.49
N SER A 106 -31.61 -20.76 -9.58
CA SER A 106 -32.21 -21.75 -8.70
C SER A 106 -33.13 -22.70 -9.47
N SER A 107 -33.11 -23.96 -9.06
CA SER A 107 -34.10 -24.96 -9.44
C SER A 107 -35.17 -25.16 -8.35
N SER A 108 -35.08 -24.38 -7.27
CA SER A 108 -35.93 -24.50 -6.08
C SER A 108 -37.10 -23.52 -6.17
N SER A 109 -38.31 -23.99 -5.83
CA SER A 109 -39.47 -23.11 -5.68
C SER A 109 -39.41 -22.24 -4.42
N ASN A 110 -38.50 -22.53 -3.49
CA ASN A 110 -38.49 -21.96 -2.14
C ASN A 110 -37.27 -21.07 -1.86
N GLY A 111 -36.30 -21.00 -2.76
CA GLY A 111 -35.09 -20.22 -2.57
C GLY A 111 -34.53 -19.76 -3.90
N VAL A 112 -34.12 -18.49 -3.97
CA VAL A 112 -33.53 -17.87 -5.15
C VAL A 112 -32.01 -18.02 -5.13
N CYS A 113 -31.40 -18.16 -6.30
CA CYS A 113 -29.95 -18.14 -6.49
C CYS A 113 -29.66 -17.14 -7.60
N ILE A 114 -29.52 -15.86 -7.25
CA ILE A 114 -29.35 -14.80 -8.22
C ILE A 114 -27.87 -14.66 -8.57
N VAL A 115 -27.54 -14.75 -9.86
CA VAL A 115 -26.21 -14.49 -10.41
C VAL A 115 -26.26 -13.26 -11.29
N THR A 116 -25.39 -12.30 -11.05
CA THR A 116 -25.30 -11.06 -11.84
C THR A 116 -24.00 -11.05 -12.65
N ARG A 117 -24.10 -10.73 -13.94
CA ARG A 117 -22.91 -10.53 -14.78
C ARG A 117 -22.45 -9.08 -14.69
N ASN A 118 -21.35 -8.82 -13.99
CA ASN A 118 -20.79 -7.47 -13.89
C ASN A 118 -19.62 -7.27 -14.85
N ILE A 119 -19.53 -6.08 -15.46
CA ILE A 119 -18.33 -5.61 -16.16
C ILE A 119 -17.74 -4.43 -15.38
N ILE A 120 -16.46 -4.52 -15.06
CA ILE A 120 -15.71 -3.49 -14.36
C ILE A 120 -14.61 -3.02 -15.30
N LEU A 121 -14.54 -1.72 -15.51
CA LEU A 121 -13.44 -1.07 -16.20
C LEU A 121 -12.63 -0.29 -15.15
N SER A 122 -11.35 -0.58 -15.04
CA SER A 122 -10.45 0.00 -14.03
C SER A 122 -9.05 0.19 -14.60
N ASN A 123 -8.35 1.20 -14.08
CA ASN A 123 -6.91 1.32 -14.20
C ASN A 123 -6.22 0.36 -13.19
N SER A 124 -5.07 -0.21 -13.56
CA SER A 124 -4.22 -1.06 -12.70
C SER A 124 -3.75 -0.34 -11.43
N HIS A 125 -3.57 0.98 -11.49
CA HIS A 125 -3.14 1.84 -10.38
C HIS A 125 -4.30 2.55 -9.66
N ALA A 126 -5.56 2.16 -9.91
CA ALA A 126 -6.71 2.76 -9.24
C ALA A 126 -6.84 2.26 -7.79
N GLY A 127 -7.04 3.19 -6.84
CA GLY A 127 -7.17 2.89 -5.42
C GLY A 127 -5.88 2.35 -4.81
N THR A 128 -5.99 1.61 -3.70
CA THR A 128 -4.83 0.95 -3.10
C THR A 128 -4.29 -0.15 -3.99
N HIS A 129 -3.02 -0.06 -4.35
CA HIS A 129 -2.40 -0.99 -5.28
C HIS A 129 -0.92 -1.20 -4.97
N ALA A 130 -0.41 -2.33 -5.48
CA ALA A 130 0.96 -2.75 -5.36
C ALA A 130 1.64 -2.73 -6.74
N ASP A 131 2.59 -1.81 -6.92
CA ASP A 131 3.34 -1.73 -8.16
C ASP A 131 4.17 -2.98 -8.39
N GLN A 132 4.22 -3.38 -9.66
CA GLN A 132 5.00 -4.49 -10.15
C GLN A 132 6.15 -3.97 -11.02
N PRO A 133 7.23 -4.75 -11.16
CA PRO A 133 8.42 -4.34 -11.89
C PRO A 133 8.17 -3.81 -13.30
N LYS A 134 7.17 -4.34 -14.01
CA LYS A 134 6.84 -3.92 -15.38
C LYS A 134 6.43 -2.45 -15.49
N HIS A 135 5.97 -1.85 -14.39
CA HIS A 135 5.57 -0.45 -14.32
C HIS A 135 6.75 0.50 -14.58
N PHE A 136 7.93 0.18 -14.08
CA PHE A 136 9.12 1.05 -14.14
C PHE A 136 10.32 0.42 -14.87
N GLU A 137 10.35 -0.90 -15.06
CA GLU A 137 11.41 -1.59 -15.80
C GLU A 137 10.85 -2.22 -17.07
N LYS A 138 11.49 -1.92 -18.22
CA LYS A 138 11.02 -2.39 -19.53
C LYS A 138 11.11 -3.91 -19.66
N SER A 139 12.20 -4.48 -19.12
CA SER A 139 12.53 -5.90 -19.23
C SER A 139 13.00 -6.46 -17.88
N PRO A 140 12.10 -6.59 -16.90
CA PRO A 140 12.49 -6.98 -15.56
C PRO A 140 12.91 -8.45 -15.52
N ILE A 141 14.00 -8.74 -14.83
CA ILE A 141 14.51 -10.11 -14.64
C ILE A 141 13.52 -10.97 -13.81
N ILE A 142 12.74 -10.31 -12.96
CA ILE A 142 11.67 -10.91 -12.16
C ILE A 142 10.40 -10.11 -12.46
N GLU A 143 9.36 -10.77 -12.96
CA GLU A 143 8.14 -10.10 -13.41
C GLU A 143 7.23 -9.66 -12.27
N LYS A 144 7.32 -10.29 -11.09
CA LYS A 144 6.41 -10.03 -9.95
C LYS A 144 7.14 -10.06 -8.62
N PHE A 145 6.72 -9.19 -7.71
CA PHE A 145 7.17 -9.26 -6.32
C PHE A 145 6.55 -10.45 -5.58
N HIS A 146 7.22 -10.93 -4.54
CA HIS A 146 6.74 -12.06 -3.74
C HIS A 146 5.71 -11.59 -2.71
N THR A 147 4.65 -12.37 -2.47
CA THR A 147 3.57 -12.05 -1.52
C THR A 147 4.07 -11.75 -0.10
N ILE A 148 5.13 -12.43 0.33
CA ILE A 148 5.83 -12.17 1.60
C ILE A 148 6.24 -10.70 1.72
N GLN A 149 6.67 -10.03 0.65
CA GLN A 149 7.07 -8.61 0.74
C GLN A 149 5.93 -7.72 1.26
N TYR A 150 4.69 -8.09 0.99
CA TYR A 150 3.49 -7.34 1.36
C TYR A 150 2.86 -7.74 2.70
N ASN A 151 3.37 -8.79 3.37
CA ASN A 151 2.75 -9.34 4.57
C ASN A 151 3.79 -9.53 5.70
N GLY A 152 3.54 -8.94 6.87
CA GLY A 152 4.34 -9.14 8.07
C GLY A 152 4.61 -7.88 8.87
N ASP A 153 5.56 -7.96 9.79
CA ASP A 153 5.99 -6.85 10.66
C ASP A 153 6.26 -5.57 9.84
N CYS A 154 5.70 -4.47 10.31
CA CYS A 154 5.85 -3.15 9.72
C CYS A 154 5.89 -2.05 10.78
N ILE A 155 6.37 -0.89 10.35
CA ILE A 155 6.19 0.36 11.07
C ILE A 155 5.42 1.35 10.18
N ILE A 156 4.51 2.10 10.79
CA ILE A 156 3.90 3.28 10.18
C ILE A 156 4.59 4.49 10.79
N VAL A 157 5.26 5.28 9.97
CA VAL A 157 5.99 6.49 10.35
C VAL A 157 5.09 7.70 10.09
N MET A 158 4.89 8.52 11.14
CA MET A 158 3.99 9.66 11.12
C MET A 158 4.75 10.92 10.71
N LEU A 159 4.55 11.39 9.48
CA LEU A 159 5.25 12.56 8.90
C LEU A 159 4.32 13.77 8.73
N GLU A 160 3.01 13.60 8.84
CA GLU A 160 2.00 14.61 8.52
C GLU A 160 2.14 15.93 9.32
N HIS A 161 2.74 15.86 10.52
CA HIS A 161 3.03 17.03 11.34
C HIS A 161 4.42 17.62 11.13
N LEU A 162 5.33 16.89 10.49
CA LEU A 162 6.73 17.27 10.29
C LEU A 162 6.98 17.91 8.92
N LEU A 163 6.08 17.69 7.97
CA LEU A 163 6.22 18.17 6.60
C LEU A 163 6.12 19.70 6.46
N ASN A 164 5.49 20.41 7.39
CA ASN A 164 5.36 21.88 7.37
C ASN A 164 4.92 22.42 5.99
N ASP A 165 3.85 21.86 5.43
CA ASP A 165 3.30 22.15 4.09
C ASP A 165 4.20 21.74 2.90
N SER A 166 5.37 21.16 3.14
CA SER A 166 6.18 20.54 2.08
C SER A 166 5.50 19.29 1.53
N LEU A 167 5.45 19.18 0.21
CA LEU A 167 5.06 17.96 -0.49
C LEU A 167 6.25 17.02 -0.77
N THR A 168 7.47 17.44 -0.47
CA THR A 168 8.65 16.59 -0.67
C THR A 168 9.15 16.08 0.68
N ILE A 169 9.19 14.77 0.82
CA ILE A 169 9.86 14.07 1.92
C ILE A 169 11.35 14.06 1.60
N SER A 170 12.11 14.92 2.29
CA SER A 170 13.55 15.03 2.10
C SER A 170 14.32 13.94 2.84
N LYS A 171 15.56 13.70 2.40
CA LYS A 171 16.50 12.82 3.10
C LYS A 171 16.71 13.26 4.56
N GLU A 172 16.91 14.56 4.80
CA GLU A 172 17.14 15.13 6.13
C GLU A 172 15.96 14.86 7.09
N LEU A 173 14.73 15.02 6.60
CA LEU A 173 13.52 14.71 7.37
C LEU A 173 13.51 13.23 7.79
N ILE A 174 13.76 12.32 6.84
CA ILE A 174 13.81 10.89 7.11
C ILE A 174 14.93 10.54 8.08
N GLU A 175 16.14 11.05 7.87
CA GLU A 175 17.28 10.83 8.78
C GLU A 175 16.95 11.26 10.21
N ASN A 176 16.38 12.45 10.38
CA ASN A 176 15.99 12.97 11.68
C ASN A 176 14.92 12.08 12.34
N VAL A 177 13.87 11.70 11.61
CA VAL A 177 12.81 10.82 12.14
C VAL A 177 13.37 9.49 12.61
N PHE A 178 14.21 8.84 11.79
CA PHE A 178 14.75 7.52 12.12
C PHE A 178 15.81 7.53 13.22
N GLN A 179 16.46 8.67 13.51
CA GLN A 179 17.30 8.82 14.72
C GLN A 179 16.50 8.65 16.02
N HIS A 180 15.18 8.90 15.98
CA HIS A 180 14.30 8.82 17.14
C HIS A 180 13.52 7.48 17.20
N ILE A 181 13.63 6.63 16.18
CA ILE A 181 12.99 5.31 16.16
C ILE A 181 13.92 4.31 16.84
N GLN A 182 13.49 3.80 18.00
CA GLN A 182 14.25 2.84 18.81
C GLN A 182 14.03 1.38 18.34
N ILE A 183 14.11 1.16 17.03
CA ILE A 183 14.07 -0.17 16.41
C ILE A 183 15.36 -0.31 15.59
N PRO A 184 16.15 -1.37 15.80
CA PRO A 184 17.32 -1.64 14.95
C PRO A 184 16.91 -1.68 13.48
N LYS A 185 17.71 -1.06 12.59
CA LYS A 185 17.37 -0.98 11.16
C LYS A 185 17.23 -2.37 10.52
N GLU A 186 17.94 -3.36 11.07
CA GLU A 186 17.90 -4.76 10.66
C GLU A 186 16.57 -5.46 11.01
N GLU A 187 15.80 -4.93 11.97
CA GLU A 187 14.48 -5.46 12.35
C GLU A 187 13.33 -4.79 11.59
N ILE A 188 13.61 -3.79 10.75
CA ILE A 188 12.61 -3.07 9.97
C ILE A 188 12.48 -3.69 8.58
N PHE A 189 11.40 -4.44 8.40
CA PHE A 189 11.09 -5.11 7.14
C PHE A 189 10.17 -4.29 6.22
N ARG A 190 9.34 -3.42 6.78
CA ARG A 190 8.35 -2.64 6.01
C ARG A 190 8.13 -1.29 6.66
N ILE A 191 8.14 -0.26 5.84
CA ILE A 191 7.91 1.12 6.27
C ILE A 191 6.69 1.63 5.52
N ILE A 192 5.72 2.17 6.25
CA ILE A 192 4.57 2.87 5.69
C ILE A 192 4.66 4.33 6.12
N LEU A 193 4.57 5.27 5.17
CA LEU A 193 4.70 6.70 5.41
C LEU A 193 3.31 7.32 5.48
N LYS A 194 2.96 7.89 6.63
CA LYS A 194 1.78 8.74 6.77
C LYS A 194 2.15 10.18 6.51
N THR A 195 1.56 10.77 5.48
CA THR A 195 1.88 12.14 5.05
C THR A 195 0.67 13.07 5.19
N ARG A 196 -0.55 12.52 5.25
CA ARG A 196 -1.79 13.29 5.28
C ARG A 196 -2.40 13.33 6.68
N LYS A 197 -2.69 14.54 7.16
CA LYS A 197 -3.53 14.76 8.35
C LYS A 197 -4.97 14.32 8.12
N HIS A 198 -5.47 14.61 6.91
CA HIS A 198 -6.83 14.29 6.50
C HIS A 198 -6.81 13.50 5.20
N HIS A 199 -7.50 12.36 5.20
CA HIS A 199 -7.66 11.59 3.99
C HIS A 199 -8.73 12.22 3.09
N PRO A 200 -8.51 12.34 1.77
CA PRO A 200 -9.51 12.90 0.86
C PRO A 200 -10.79 12.04 0.84
N THR A 201 -11.93 12.66 0.58
CA THR A 201 -13.16 11.92 0.27
C THR A 201 -13.11 11.42 -1.18
N ASN A 202 -13.89 10.37 -1.49
CA ASN A 202 -13.88 9.74 -2.82
C ASN A 202 -14.22 10.68 -3.98
N ASP A 203 -14.96 11.77 -3.70
CA ASP A 203 -15.40 12.75 -4.69
C ASP A 203 -14.35 13.83 -5.01
N VAL A 204 -13.28 13.91 -4.22
CA VAL A 204 -12.18 14.84 -4.49
C VAL A 204 -11.48 14.43 -5.78
N GLU A 205 -11.41 15.36 -6.73
CA GLU A 205 -10.71 15.16 -7.98
C GLU A 205 -9.20 15.03 -7.76
N TRP A 206 -8.53 14.36 -8.70
CA TRP A 206 -7.07 14.24 -8.68
C TRP A 206 -6.37 15.59 -8.60
N THR A 207 -5.23 15.61 -7.90
CA THR A 207 -4.25 16.70 -7.96
C THR A 207 -2.84 16.15 -8.09
N ASN A 208 -1.96 16.89 -8.78
CA ASN A 208 -0.53 16.61 -8.80
C ASN A 208 0.16 17.02 -7.49
N ASP A 209 -0.53 17.78 -6.63
CA ASP A 209 -0.03 18.29 -5.36
C ASP A 209 -0.22 17.25 -4.26
N PHE A 210 0.60 16.19 -4.30
CA PHE A 210 0.65 15.19 -3.24
C PHE A 210 2.08 14.98 -2.74
N CYS A 211 2.16 14.49 -1.49
CA CYS A 211 3.42 14.21 -0.84
C CYS A 211 4.15 13.04 -1.51
N HIS A 212 5.44 13.18 -1.78
CA HIS A 212 6.28 12.21 -2.49
C HIS A 212 7.70 12.24 -1.91
N LEU A 213 8.49 11.20 -2.20
CA LEU A 213 9.89 11.12 -1.77
C LEU A 213 10.82 11.90 -2.70
N SER A 214 11.82 12.55 -2.12
CA SER A 214 13.01 12.94 -2.89
C SER A 214 13.80 11.68 -3.27
N LYS A 215 14.54 11.73 -4.38
CA LYS A 215 15.38 10.60 -4.81
C LYS A 215 16.40 10.23 -3.73
N GLU A 216 16.95 11.22 -3.04
CA GLU A 216 17.94 11.06 -1.97
C GLU A 216 17.31 10.40 -0.73
N ALA A 217 16.04 10.70 -0.42
CA ALA A 217 15.30 10.04 0.66
C ALA A 217 15.06 8.56 0.33
N SER A 218 14.63 8.26 -0.89
CA SER A 218 14.44 6.90 -1.39
C SER A 218 15.75 6.12 -1.39
N HIS A 219 16.84 6.74 -1.85
CA HIS A 219 18.17 6.15 -1.81
C HIS A 219 18.63 5.84 -0.39
N PHE A 220 18.42 6.76 0.56
CA PHE A 220 18.73 6.53 1.97
C PHE A 220 17.93 5.33 2.52
N LEU A 221 16.60 5.33 2.37
CA LEU A 221 15.74 4.25 2.86
C LEU A 221 16.10 2.89 2.24
N ALA A 222 16.43 2.86 0.95
CA ALA A 222 16.74 1.63 0.25
C ALA A 222 18.06 0.97 0.71
N ASN A 223 19.05 1.78 1.13
CA ASN A 223 20.40 1.30 1.46
C ASN A 223 20.68 1.21 2.96
N GLU A 224 20.01 2.01 3.79
CA GLU A 224 20.25 2.01 5.24
C GLU A 224 19.47 0.92 5.99
N PHE A 225 18.44 0.35 5.37
CA PHE A 225 17.59 -0.67 5.96
C PHE A 225 17.81 -2.01 5.23
N PRO A 226 18.77 -2.83 5.69
CA PRO A 226 19.26 -3.99 4.92
C PRO A 226 18.19 -5.05 4.67
N ASN A 227 17.16 -5.10 5.51
CA ASN A 227 16.06 -6.07 5.42
C ASN A 227 14.74 -5.46 4.92
N LEU A 228 14.75 -4.21 4.47
CA LEU A 228 13.53 -3.56 3.95
C LEU A 228 13.03 -4.32 2.73
N LEU A 229 11.78 -4.75 2.79
CA LEU A 229 11.06 -5.50 1.76
C LEU A 229 9.98 -4.68 1.08
N LEU A 230 9.41 -3.68 1.79
CA LEU A 230 8.32 -2.85 1.29
C LEU A 230 8.39 -1.42 1.82
N ILE A 231 8.11 -0.47 0.93
CA ILE A 231 7.75 0.90 1.27
C ILE A 231 6.28 1.12 0.89
N GLY A 232 5.52 1.83 1.71
CA GLY A 232 4.17 2.25 1.35
C GLY A 232 3.89 3.70 1.72
N ILE A 233 2.91 4.31 1.05
CA ILE A 233 2.56 5.73 1.23
C ILE A 233 1.05 5.95 1.08
N ASP A 234 0.52 6.97 1.76
CA ASP A 234 -0.89 7.37 1.71
C ASP A 234 -1.25 8.32 0.56
N THR A 235 -0.35 8.46 -0.41
CA THR A 235 -0.49 9.27 -1.62
C THR A 235 -0.48 8.39 -2.87
N PRO A 236 -0.89 8.92 -4.03
CA PRO A 236 -1.02 8.12 -5.23
C PRO A 236 0.29 7.78 -5.93
N SER A 237 1.42 8.35 -5.48
CA SER A 237 2.72 7.90 -5.92
C SER A 237 3.83 8.26 -4.93
N ILE A 238 4.87 7.43 -4.84
CA ILE A 238 6.13 7.78 -4.15
C ILE A 238 6.98 8.80 -4.92
N ASP A 239 6.71 9.03 -6.20
CA ASP A 239 7.38 10.01 -7.04
C ASP A 239 6.43 11.16 -7.42
N HIS A 240 6.98 12.36 -7.63
CA HIS A 240 6.18 13.47 -8.16
C HIS A 240 5.75 13.19 -9.62
N PRO A 241 4.54 13.60 -10.07
CA PRO A 241 4.04 13.30 -11.42
C PRO A 241 4.93 13.77 -12.59
N ASN A 242 5.82 14.74 -12.36
CA ASN A 242 6.79 15.22 -13.36
C ASN A 242 8.08 14.39 -13.46
N LYS A 243 8.20 13.28 -12.72
CA LYS A 243 9.42 12.46 -12.63
C LYS A 243 9.44 11.28 -13.60
N ALA A 244 8.92 11.46 -14.81
CA ALA A 244 9.06 10.47 -15.86
C ALA A 244 10.44 10.59 -16.55
N PRO A 245 11.19 9.48 -16.73
CA PRO A 245 10.85 8.11 -16.35
C PRO A 245 11.14 7.82 -14.86
N ILE A 246 10.17 7.23 -14.16
CA ILE A 246 10.21 7.00 -12.70
C ILE A 246 11.31 6.04 -12.24
N ILE A 247 11.84 5.20 -13.15
CA ILE A 247 13.00 4.33 -12.90
C ILE A 247 14.29 5.09 -12.57
N GLU A 248 14.35 6.38 -12.91
CA GLU A 248 15.49 7.24 -12.58
C GLU A 248 15.33 7.92 -11.20
N HIS A 249 14.21 7.69 -10.52
CA HIS A 249 13.80 8.32 -9.26
C HIS A 249 13.47 7.28 -8.18
N SER A 250 12.44 7.52 -7.36
CA SER A 250 12.17 6.72 -6.15
C SER A 250 11.82 5.27 -6.47
N HIS A 251 10.99 5.03 -7.49
CA HIS A 251 10.70 3.67 -7.96
C HIS A 251 11.99 2.91 -8.31
N GLY A 252 12.92 3.58 -9.00
CA GLY A 252 14.21 3.03 -9.35
C GLY A 252 15.10 2.68 -8.16
N GLU A 253 15.18 3.55 -7.16
CA GLU A 253 15.98 3.30 -5.94
C GLU A 253 15.46 2.07 -5.19
N PHE A 254 14.15 1.92 -5.06
CA PHE A 254 13.55 0.74 -4.41
C PHE A 254 13.69 -0.53 -5.26
N TRP A 255 13.53 -0.43 -6.58
CA TRP A 255 13.71 -1.57 -7.49
C TRP A 255 15.10 -2.19 -7.41
N LYS A 256 16.16 -1.35 -7.41
CA LYS A 256 17.56 -1.82 -7.29
C LYS A 256 17.77 -2.71 -6.08
N GLN A 257 17.08 -2.39 -4.98
CA GLN A 257 17.14 -3.12 -3.72
C GLN A 257 16.01 -4.14 -3.53
N ARG A 258 15.22 -4.40 -4.58
CA ARG A 258 14.09 -5.33 -4.59
C ARG A 258 13.05 -5.03 -3.51
N ILE A 259 12.83 -3.75 -3.24
CA ILE A 259 11.82 -3.26 -2.29
C ILE A 259 10.51 -3.06 -3.08
N ALA A 260 9.43 -3.67 -2.60
CA ALA A 260 8.10 -3.51 -3.16
C ALA A 260 7.49 -2.16 -2.77
N ILE A 261 6.54 -1.67 -3.57
CA ILE A 261 5.87 -0.38 -3.37
C ILE A 261 4.37 -0.62 -3.19
N LEU A 262 3.75 0.14 -2.29
CA LEU A 262 2.32 0.10 -1.97
C LEU A 262 1.78 1.54 -1.84
N GLU A 263 0.87 1.92 -2.72
CA GLU A 263 0.43 3.31 -2.85
C GLU A 263 -1.06 3.48 -2.52
N ASN A 264 -1.51 4.73 -2.36
CA ASN A 264 -2.89 5.08 -2.01
C ASN A 264 -3.42 4.40 -0.74
N LEU A 265 -2.67 4.43 0.36
CA LEU A 265 -3.16 3.95 1.65
C LEU A 265 -4.05 4.99 2.37
N ASN A 266 -5.04 4.52 3.13
CA ASN A 266 -5.86 5.32 4.04
C ASN A 266 -5.37 5.19 5.48
N LEU A 267 -4.49 6.11 5.88
CA LEU A 267 -3.88 6.11 7.22
C LEU A 267 -4.63 6.99 8.24
N SER A 268 -5.82 7.49 7.90
CA SER A 268 -6.62 8.37 8.78
C SER A 268 -6.98 7.72 10.11
N ARG A 269 -7.15 6.40 10.13
CA ARG A 269 -7.56 5.62 11.31
C ARG A 269 -6.40 5.21 12.22
N VAL A 270 -5.14 5.48 11.83
CA VAL A 270 -3.93 4.99 12.52
C VAL A 270 -3.61 5.76 13.82
N GLU A 271 -4.38 6.80 14.16
CA GLU A 271 -4.12 7.66 15.32
C GLU A 271 -5.02 7.43 16.55
N MET A 272 -5.99 6.51 16.49
CA MET A 272 -7.05 6.45 17.51
C MET A 272 -6.72 5.73 18.83
N ARG A 273 -5.45 5.47 19.16
CA ARG A 273 -5.06 4.96 20.49
C ARG A 273 -3.89 5.76 21.07
N ASN A 274 -4.25 6.66 21.99
CA ASN A 274 -3.36 7.47 22.82
C ASN A 274 -2.33 6.58 23.54
N VAL A 275 -1.05 6.84 23.31
CA VAL A 275 0.04 6.39 24.18
C VAL A 275 0.42 7.60 25.02
N SER A 276 0.45 7.43 26.35
CA SER A 276 0.79 8.48 27.31
C SER A 276 2.09 9.20 26.95
N PRO A 277 2.19 10.52 27.22
CA PRO A 277 3.36 11.30 26.82
C PRO A 277 4.64 10.82 27.51
N LEU A 278 5.72 10.73 26.74
CA LEU A 278 7.07 10.45 27.22
C LEU A 278 7.59 11.62 28.08
N PRO A 279 8.47 11.36 29.07
CA PRO A 279 9.03 12.42 29.90
C PRO A 279 10.02 13.30 29.10
N PRO A 280 10.18 14.58 29.48
CA PRO A 280 10.95 15.55 28.72
C PRO A 280 12.44 15.22 28.68
N LEU A 281 13.04 15.31 27.50
CA LEU A 281 14.49 15.32 27.31
C LEU A 281 15.08 16.53 28.05
N HIS A 282 15.77 16.28 29.17
CA HIS A 282 16.56 17.29 29.86
C HIS A 282 17.82 17.59 29.06
N ASN A 283 17.87 18.77 28.44
CA ASN A 283 19.12 19.38 27.99
C ASN A 283 19.75 20.13 29.16
N ASN A 284 20.85 19.59 29.69
CA ASN A 284 21.78 20.36 30.51
C ASN A 284 22.60 21.27 29.59
N ASN A 285 22.27 22.57 29.55
CA ASN A 285 23.24 23.66 29.69
C ASN A 285 22.59 25.05 29.52
N THR A 286 22.45 25.72 30.67
CA THR A 286 22.57 27.15 30.99
C THR A 286 22.43 28.25 29.91
N ASN A 287 21.53 29.18 30.25
CA ASN A 287 21.55 30.64 30.07
C ASN A 287 21.43 31.22 28.64
N LEU A 288 20.22 31.67 28.29
CA LEU A 288 19.95 33.08 27.97
C LEU A 288 18.44 33.35 27.86
N SER A 289 18.02 34.42 28.53
CA SER A 289 16.66 34.93 28.66
C SER A 289 16.07 35.37 27.31
N LEU A 290 14.88 34.88 26.96
CA LEU A 290 13.91 35.62 26.15
C LEU A 290 12.47 35.18 26.46
N LYS A 291 11.59 36.18 26.44
CA LYS A 291 10.27 36.21 27.07
C LYS A 291 9.23 35.38 26.32
N SER A 292 8.44 34.68 27.14
CA SER A 292 7.09 34.17 26.96
C SER A 292 6.28 34.66 25.74
N SER A 293 5.91 33.72 24.87
CA SER A 293 4.53 33.61 24.38
C SER A 293 4.21 32.14 24.12
N THR A 294 2.99 31.78 24.43
CA THR A 294 2.47 30.46 24.80
C THR A 294 1.93 29.68 23.60
N SER A 295 2.38 28.44 23.41
CA SER A 295 1.64 27.36 22.72
C SER A 295 2.24 25.98 23.05
N SER A 296 2.28 25.65 24.34
CA SER A 296 2.69 24.33 24.83
C SER A 296 1.48 23.39 24.85
N ASP A 297 1.04 22.89 23.69
CA ASP A 297 -0.02 21.85 23.61
C ASP A 297 0.20 20.87 22.42
N LEU A 298 1.45 20.62 22.01
CA LEU A 298 1.77 19.51 21.12
C LEU A 298 2.06 18.26 21.96
N VAL A 299 0.99 17.52 22.26
CA VAL A 299 1.03 16.17 22.81
C VAL A 299 2.07 15.34 22.05
N SER A 300 3.01 14.72 22.77
CA SER A 300 4.11 13.92 22.24
C SER A 300 3.61 12.60 21.63
N SER A 301 2.89 12.67 20.53
CA SER A 301 2.48 11.50 19.78
C SER A 301 3.73 10.73 19.31
N PRO A 302 3.75 9.40 19.41
CA PRO A 302 4.88 8.62 18.94
C PRO A 302 5.08 8.85 17.43
N LEU A 303 6.32 9.07 17.01
CA LEU A 303 6.69 9.27 15.61
C LEU A 303 6.42 8.05 14.71
N PHE A 304 6.07 6.91 15.31
CA PHE A 304 5.70 5.71 14.58
C PHE A 304 4.75 4.80 15.38
N LYS A 305 4.10 3.88 14.66
CA LYS A 305 3.34 2.74 15.21
C LYS A 305 3.95 1.44 14.68
N ARG A 306 4.06 0.41 15.53
CA ARG A 306 4.44 -0.95 15.09
C ARG A 306 3.18 -1.79 14.91
N GLY A 307 3.24 -2.73 13.99
CA GLY A 307 2.19 -3.73 13.85
C GLY A 307 2.51 -4.71 12.75
N TYR A 308 1.47 -5.45 12.37
CA TYR A 308 1.52 -6.41 11.28
C TYR A 308 0.72 -5.88 10.09
N LEU A 309 1.34 -5.86 8.92
CA LEU A 309 0.67 -5.54 7.65
C LEU A 309 0.17 -6.83 7.00
N GLN A 310 -1.10 -6.85 6.59
CA GLN A 310 -1.65 -7.92 5.77
C GLN A 310 -2.20 -7.33 4.48
N THR A 311 -1.72 -7.84 3.35
CA THR A 311 -2.16 -7.41 2.02
C THR A 311 -2.76 -8.59 1.28
N ILE A 312 -3.98 -8.39 0.78
CA ILE A 312 -4.77 -9.36 0.03
C ILE A 312 -4.97 -8.81 -1.37
N PHE A 313 -4.45 -9.50 -2.39
CA PHE A 313 -4.55 -9.03 -3.77
C PHE A 313 -5.96 -9.22 -4.35
N ASN A 314 -6.44 -8.20 -5.05
CA ASN A 314 -7.73 -8.18 -5.71
C ASN A 314 -7.64 -8.95 -7.04
N PRO A 315 -8.28 -10.13 -7.18
CA PRO A 315 -8.20 -10.91 -8.42
C PRO A 315 -8.84 -10.22 -9.62
N LEU A 316 -9.63 -9.16 -9.40
CA LEU A 316 -10.28 -8.37 -10.46
C LEU A 316 -9.38 -7.25 -11.01
N GLN A 317 -8.23 -6.98 -10.40
CA GLN A 317 -7.30 -5.91 -10.79
C GLN A 317 -5.86 -6.46 -10.80
N MET A 318 -5.60 -7.46 -11.65
CA MET A 318 -4.31 -8.14 -11.78
C MET A 318 -3.58 -7.66 -13.05
N GLY A 319 -2.96 -6.49 -13.00
CA GLY A 319 -2.10 -5.98 -14.07
C GLY A 319 -0.68 -6.57 -14.02
N GLU A 320 0.06 -6.44 -15.12
CA GLU A 320 1.49 -6.74 -15.15
C GLU A 320 2.31 -5.62 -14.49
N ASP A 321 1.79 -4.40 -14.53
CA ASP A 321 2.35 -3.15 -14.02
C ASP A 321 1.92 -2.86 -12.58
N ALA A 322 0.68 -3.13 -12.20
CA ALA A 322 0.22 -3.01 -10.82
C ALA A 322 -0.92 -3.99 -10.50
N ILE A 323 -1.05 -4.30 -9.21
CA ILE A 323 -2.10 -5.18 -8.68
C ILE A 323 -2.89 -4.45 -7.62
N GLY A 324 -4.21 -4.30 -7.81
CA GLY A 324 -5.10 -3.75 -6.79
C GLY A 324 -5.13 -4.63 -5.54
N CYS A 325 -5.26 -4.06 -4.35
CA CYS A 325 -5.21 -4.85 -3.12
C CYS A 325 -5.98 -4.25 -1.95
N PHE A 326 -6.32 -5.12 -1.00
CA PHE A 326 -6.87 -4.80 0.29
C PHE A 326 -5.78 -4.87 1.36
N VAL A 327 -5.69 -3.88 2.25
CA VAL A 327 -4.60 -3.75 3.20
C VAL A 327 -5.15 -3.57 4.61
N LEU A 328 -4.81 -4.48 5.50
CA LEU A 328 -5.14 -4.42 6.92
C LEU A 328 -3.86 -4.19 7.73
N PHE A 329 -3.95 -3.33 8.74
CA PHE A 329 -2.89 -3.12 9.72
C PHE A 329 -3.35 -3.51 11.11
N TYR A 330 -2.57 -4.35 11.78
CA TYR A 330 -2.83 -4.83 13.13
C TYR A 330 -1.78 -4.23 14.09
N PRO A 331 -2.11 -3.15 14.81
CA PRO A 331 -1.17 -2.53 15.74
C PRO A 331 -0.83 -3.49 16.90
N TYR A 332 0.41 -3.41 17.38
CA TYR A 332 0.88 -4.12 18.58
C TYR A 332 0.47 -3.43 19.88
#